data_AF-A0A382KWV3-F1
#
_entry.id   AF-A0A382KWV3-F1
#
_cell.length_a   1.000
_cell.length_b   1.000
_cell.length_c   1.000
_cell.angle_alpha   90.00
_cell.angle_beta   90.00
_cell.angle_gamma   90.00
#
_symmetry.space_group_name_H-M   'P 1'
#
loop_
_entity.id
_entity.type
_entity.pdbx_description
1 polymer ?
#
loop_
_entity_poly.entity_id
_entity_poly.type
_entity_poly.pdbx_seq_one_letter_code
_entity_poly.pdbx_strand_id
1 'polypeptide(L)'
;VDNDDIYQIRTRGDGPTGKLPINEEQLREAPSGDLFGLTQSAGMGWDPDALGGDPYLILNTHGGVRAPDGTPIALGYHTGHWEIGLLVQAAAEVLKAKGRVP
;
A
#
# COMPACT_ATOMS: atom_id res chain seq x y z
N VAL A 1 -20.21 -12.49 31.08
CA VAL A 1 -19.41 -11.43 31.73
C VAL A 1 -19.34 -10.33 30.70
N ASP A 2 -19.90 -9.16 30.99
CA ASP A 2 -19.78 -8.01 30.09
C ASP A 2 -18.31 -7.65 29.94
N ASN A 3 -17.88 -7.42 28.70
CA ASN A 3 -16.53 -6.99 28.39
C ASN A 3 -16.60 -5.56 27.84
N ASP A 4 -16.40 -4.58 28.72
CA ASP A 4 -16.44 -3.16 28.38
C ASP A 4 -15.29 -2.73 27.45
N ASP A 5 -14.25 -3.54 27.28
CA ASP A 5 -13.10 -3.24 26.42
C ASP A 5 -13.50 -3.08 24.94
N ILE A 6 -14.59 -3.71 24.50
CA ILE A 6 -15.10 -3.58 23.12
C ILE A 6 -15.57 -2.16 22.79
N TYR A 7 -15.87 -1.35 23.82
CA TYR A 7 -16.28 0.05 23.69
C TYR A 7 -15.11 1.03 23.80
N GLN A 8 -13.93 0.57 24.21
CA GLN A 8 -12.70 1.37 24.32
C GLN A 8 -11.96 1.43 22.98
N ILE A 9 -12.57 2.08 21.98
CA ILE A 9 -12.01 2.17 20.63
C ILE A 9 -11.00 3.33 20.56
N ARG A 10 -9.75 3.01 20.22
CA ARG A 10 -8.74 4.01 19.88
C ARG A 10 -8.99 4.55 18.48
N THR A 11 -9.49 5.78 18.38
CA THR A 11 -9.81 6.45 17.09
C THR A 11 -8.69 7.35 16.55
N ARG A 12 -7.54 7.38 17.22
CA ARG A 12 -6.41 8.25 16.90
C ARG A 12 -5.08 7.52 17.01
N GLY A 13 -4.19 7.79 16.08
CA GLY A 13 -2.79 7.36 16.08
C GLY A 13 -1.91 8.48 15.51
N ASP A 14 -0.60 8.32 15.66
CA ASP A 14 0.35 9.22 15.03
C ASP A 14 0.28 9.05 13.51
N GLY A 15 0.31 10.16 12.78
CA GLY A 15 0.34 10.15 11.32
C GLY A 15 1.77 9.97 10.77
N PRO A 16 1.91 9.68 9.47
CA PRO A 16 3.20 9.69 8.81
C PRO A 16 3.85 11.08 8.92
N THR A 17 5.13 11.12 9.28
CA THR A 17 5.91 12.36 9.30
C THR A 17 6.37 12.72 7.89
N GLY A 18 6.38 14.00 7.52
CA GLY A 18 6.87 14.47 6.23
C GLY A 18 5.98 15.56 5.63
N LYS A 19 6.16 15.86 4.35
CA LYS A 19 5.31 16.80 3.60
C LYS A 19 4.91 16.18 2.27
N LEU A 20 3.63 16.32 1.92
CA LEU A 20 3.18 15.94 0.59
C LEU A 20 3.71 16.93 -0.46
N PRO A 21 4.05 16.47 -1.67
CA PRO A 21 4.56 17.30 -2.75
C PRO A 21 3.41 18.03 -3.47
N ILE A 22 2.66 18.83 -2.72
CA ILE A 22 1.50 19.60 -3.19
C ILE A 22 1.80 21.10 -3.19
N ASN A 23 1.29 21.82 -4.19
CA ASN A 23 1.38 23.28 -4.27
C ASN A 23 0.01 23.96 -4.10
N GLU A 24 0.02 25.30 -4.02
CA GLU A 24 -1.21 26.10 -3.80
C GLU A 24 -2.25 25.91 -4.90
N GLU A 25 -1.82 25.84 -6.16
CA GLU A 25 -2.70 25.68 -7.31
C GLU A 25 -3.42 24.33 -7.26
N GLN A 26 -2.68 23.24 -6.96
CA GLN A 26 -3.26 21.92 -6.78
C GLN A 26 -4.27 21.89 -5.63
N LEU A 27 -3.98 22.56 -4.52
CA LEU A 27 -4.91 22.66 -3.40
C LEU A 27 -6.22 23.39 -3.75
N ARG A 28 -6.16 24.33 -4.69
CA ARG A 28 -7.29 25.16 -5.08
C ARG A 28 -8.13 24.52 -6.20
N GLU A 29 -7.45 23.93 -7.18
CA GLU A 29 -8.06 23.57 -8.47
C GLU A 29 -8.08 22.06 -8.75
N ALA A 30 -7.25 21.25 -8.09
CA ALA A 30 -7.19 19.81 -8.38
C ALA A 30 -8.43 19.08 -7.84
N PRO A 31 -8.86 18.00 -8.51
CA PRO A 31 -9.85 17.09 -7.97
C PRO A 31 -9.44 16.59 -6.58
N SER A 32 -10.40 16.52 -5.66
CA SER A 32 -10.14 16.04 -4.30
C SER A 32 -9.58 14.61 -4.27
N GLY A 33 -9.91 13.78 -5.27
CA GLY A 33 -9.37 12.43 -5.42
C GLY A 33 -7.85 12.38 -5.58
N ASP A 34 -7.26 13.38 -6.23
CA ASP A 34 -5.82 13.45 -6.44
C ASP A 34 -5.10 13.77 -5.13
N LEU A 35 -5.61 14.76 -4.39
CA LEU A 35 -5.08 15.16 -3.08
C LEU A 35 -5.29 14.07 -2.03
N PHE A 36 -6.47 13.44 -2.03
CA PHE A 36 -6.79 12.35 -1.13
C PHE A 36 -5.92 11.12 -1.41
N GLY A 37 -5.68 10.78 -2.68
CA GLY A 37 -4.80 9.68 -3.08
C GLY A 37 -3.39 9.82 -2.49
N LEU A 38 -2.82 11.03 -2.51
CA LEU A 38 -1.53 11.32 -1.87
C LEU A 38 -1.57 11.06 -0.35
N THR A 39 -2.60 11.57 0.35
CA THR A 39 -2.73 11.34 1.80
C THR A 39 -2.93 9.87 2.14
N GLN A 40 -3.67 9.12 1.30
CA GLN A 40 -3.92 7.70 1.48
C GLN A 40 -2.63 6.89 1.30
N SER A 41 -1.85 7.16 0.26
CA SER A 41 -0.57 6.48 0.04
C SER A 41 0.45 6.74 1.16
N ALA A 42 0.52 7.97 1.67
CA ALA A 42 1.32 8.27 2.86
C ALA A 42 0.81 7.50 4.09
N GLY A 43 -0.51 7.42 4.28
CA GLY A 43 -1.14 6.65 5.35
C GLY A 43 -0.90 5.14 5.27
N MET A 44 -0.69 4.60 4.06
CA MET A 44 -0.28 3.20 3.85
C MET A 44 1.22 2.97 4.12
N GLY A 45 1.98 4.01 4.47
CA GLY A 45 3.39 3.94 4.85
C GLY A 45 4.37 4.29 3.74
N TRP A 46 3.91 4.87 2.62
CA TRP A 46 4.83 5.41 1.61
C TRP A 46 5.48 6.70 2.11
N ASP A 47 6.73 6.94 1.71
CA ASP A 47 7.45 8.16 2.03
C ASP A 47 6.74 9.37 1.39
N PRO A 48 6.26 10.36 2.17
CA PRO A 48 5.57 11.52 1.64
C PRO A 48 6.35 12.27 0.55
N ASP A 49 7.68 12.37 0.69
CA ASP A 49 8.52 13.11 -0.26
C ASP A 49 8.66 12.36 -1.60
N ALA A 50 8.41 11.04 -1.62
CA ALA A 50 8.47 10.20 -2.81
C ALA A 50 7.13 10.11 -3.58
N LEU A 51 6.07 10.77 -3.10
CA LEU A 51 4.73 10.71 -3.72
C LEU A 51 4.55 11.61 -4.95
N GLY A 52 5.62 12.28 -5.39
CA GLY A 52 5.61 13.02 -6.66
C GLY A 52 5.76 12.12 -7.90
N GLY A 53 6.03 10.82 -7.70
CA GLY A 53 6.15 9.85 -8.79
C GLY A 53 4.81 9.37 -9.33
N ASP A 54 4.79 8.93 -10.59
CA ASP A 54 3.58 8.39 -11.23
C ASP A 54 3.04 7.17 -10.46
N PRO A 55 1.73 7.10 -10.18
CA PRO A 55 1.10 5.98 -9.50
C PRO A 55 0.85 4.80 -10.46
N TYR A 56 1.05 3.57 -9.98
CA TYR A 56 0.79 2.33 -10.69
C TYR A 56 -0.03 1.38 -9.83
N LEU A 57 -1.06 0.75 -10.39
CA LEU A 57 -1.79 -0.32 -9.73
C LEU A 57 -1.22 -1.68 -10.15
N ILE A 58 -0.73 -2.46 -9.19
CA ILE A 58 -0.40 -3.88 -9.41
C ILE A 58 -1.53 -4.75 -8.86
N LEU A 59 -2.37 -5.25 -9.76
CA LEU A 59 -3.49 -6.13 -9.43
C LEU A 59 -3.15 -7.58 -9.81
N ASN A 60 -3.51 -8.53 -8.94
CA ASN A 60 -3.23 -9.95 -9.17
C ASN A 60 -4.27 -10.86 -8.50
N THR A 61 -4.23 -12.16 -8.81
CA THR A 61 -5.11 -13.21 -8.27
C THR A 61 -4.38 -14.15 -7.30
N HIS A 62 -3.52 -13.62 -6.42
CA HIS A 62 -2.70 -14.41 -5.50
C HIS A 62 -3.58 -15.33 -4.63
N GLY A 63 -3.27 -16.63 -4.65
CA GLY A 63 -4.08 -17.63 -3.96
C GLY A 63 -3.29 -18.75 -3.28
N GLY A 64 -1.97 -18.83 -3.48
CA GLY A 64 -1.11 -19.82 -2.85
C GLY A 64 0.00 -19.15 -2.06
N VAL A 65 0.23 -19.56 -0.80
CA VAL A 65 1.19 -18.92 0.11
C VAL A 65 2.15 -19.94 0.70
N ARG A 66 3.45 -19.79 0.46
CA ARG A 66 4.50 -20.59 1.11
C ARG A 66 5.11 -19.84 2.29
N ALA A 67 5.47 -20.58 3.34
CA ALA A 67 6.35 -20.08 4.37
C ALA A 67 7.76 -19.82 3.79
N PRO A 68 8.62 -19.04 4.49
CA PRO A 68 9.99 -18.78 4.03
C PRO A 68 10.84 -20.04 3.81
N ASP A 69 10.53 -21.15 4.48
CA ASP A 69 11.18 -22.46 4.31
C ASP A 69 10.62 -23.28 3.13
N GLY A 70 9.64 -22.74 2.40
CA GLY A 70 9.00 -23.35 1.24
C GLY A 70 7.81 -24.26 1.55
N THR A 71 7.48 -24.49 2.83
CA THR A 71 6.31 -25.29 3.23
C THR A 71 5.00 -24.57 2.90
N PRO A 72 3.92 -25.30 2.52
CA PRO A 72 2.65 -24.68 2.15
C PRO A 72 1.89 -24.15 3.37
N ILE A 73 1.50 -22.88 3.34
CA ILE A 73 0.56 -22.26 4.30
C ILE A 73 -0.86 -22.30 3.73
N ALA A 74 -1.03 -21.92 2.45
CA ALA A 74 -2.30 -21.97 1.74
C ALA A 74 -2.10 -22.57 0.34
N LEU A 75 -2.89 -23.58 -0.02
CA LEU A 75 -2.77 -24.24 -1.33
C LEU A 75 -3.30 -23.34 -2.46
N GLY A 76 -2.54 -23.26 -3.54
CA GLY A 76 -3.00 -22.64 -4.79
C GLY A 76 -3.83 -23.59 -5.66
N TYR A 77 -4.61 -23.04 -6.59
CA TYR A 77 -5.37 -23.80 -7.60
C TYR A 77 -4.45 -24.44 -8.65
N HIS A 78 -3.37 -23.73 -9.00
CA HIS A 78 -2.28 -24.23 -9.82
C HIS A 78 -0.95 -23.70 -9.29
N THR A 79 0.17 -24.23 -9.79
CA THR A 79 1.50 -23.83 -9.31
C THR A 79 1.71 -22.32 -9.41
N GLY A 80 1.32 -21.69 -10.53
CA GLY A 80 1.44 -20.23 -10.71
C GLY A 80 0.86 -19.34 -9.59
N HIS A 81 -0.10 -19.83 -8.78
CA HIS A 81 -0.62 -19.06 -7.64
C HIS A 81 0.42 -18.81 -6.56
N TRP A 82 1.45 -19.66 -6.45
CA TRP A 82 2.53 -19.50 -5.47
C TRP A 82 3.48 -18.36 -5.87
N GLU A 83 3.78 -18.22 -7.16
CA GLU A 83 4.80 -17.28 -7.65
C GLU A 83 4.25 -15.86 -7.86
N ILE A 84 2.93 -15.68 -7.99
CA ILE A 84 2.32 -14.35 -8.21
C ILE A 84 2.77 -13.32 -7.17
N GLY A 85 2.89 -13.71 -5.90
CA GLY A 85 3.30 -12.78 -4.83
C GLY A 85 4.74 -12.30 -5.02
N LEU A 86 5.62 -13.20 -5.46
CA LEU A 86 7.02 -12.88 -5.79
C LEU A 86 7.10 -11.96 -7.01
N LEU A 87 6.26 -12.17 -8.02
CA LEU A 87 6.21 -11.33 -9.21
C LEU A 87 5.70 -9.92 -8.90
N VAL A 88 4.69 -9.79 -8.03
CA VAL A 88 4.17 -8.50 -7.55
C VAL A 88 5.25 -7.74 -6.80
N GLN A 89 5.96 -8.40 -5.89
CA GLN A 89 7.08 -7.80 -5.16
C GLN A 89 8.17 -7.32 -6.14
N ALA A 90 8.61 -8.17 -7.06
CA ALA A 90 9.66 -7.81 -8.02
C ALA A 90 9.24 -6.62 -8.92
N ALA A 91 7.99 -6.59 -9.37
CA ALA A 91 7.47 -5.48 -10.16
C ALA A 91 7.45 -4.17 -9.37
N ALA A 92 6.97 -4.21 -8.12
CA ALA A 92 6.94 -3.05 -7.23
C ALA A 92 8.35 -2.51 -6.94
N GLU A 93 9.32 -3.40 -6.67
CA GLU A 93 10.72 -3.01 -6.42
C GLU A 93 11.34 -2.29 -7.64
N VAL A 94 11.09 -2.79 -8.85
CA VAL A 94 11.58 -2.15 -10.09
C VAL A 94 10.91 -0.78 -10.32
N LEU A 95 9.61 -0.67 -10.08
CA LEU A 95 8.89 0.60 -10.20
C LEU A 95 9.40 1.62 -9.17
N LYS A 96 9.56 1.19 -7.92
CA LYS A 96 10.11 2.03 -6.83
C LYS A 96 11.53 2.52 -7.16
N ALA A 97 12.40 1.65 -7.67
CA ALA A 97 13.76 2.02 -8.08
C ALA A 97 13.79 3.07 -9.21
N LYS A 98 12.70 3.22 -9.97
CA LYS A 98 12.53 4.24 -11.01
C LYS A 98 11.77 5.48 -10.53
N GLY A 99 11.58 5.64 -9.22
CA GLY A 99 10.87 6.77 -8.63
C GLY A 99 9.37 6.75 -8.92
N ARG A 100 8.77 5.57 -9.11
CA ARG A 100 7.32 5.40 -9.28
C ARG A 100 6.67 4.99 -7.96
N VAL A 101 5.34 5.13 -7.88
CA VAL A 101 4.53 4.77 -6.72
C VAL A 101 3.65 3.56 -7.08
N PRO A 102 4.18 2.32 -6.98
CA PRO A 102 3.42 1.09 -7.20
C PRO A 102 2.45 0.72 -6.07
#